data_AF-A0A813LR44-F1
#
_entry.id   AF-A0A813LR44-F1
#
_cell.length_a   1.000
_cell.length_b   1.000
_cell.length_c   1.000
_cell.angle_alpha   90.00
_cell.angle_beta   90.00
_cell.angle_gamma   90.00
#
_symmetry.space_group_name_H-M   'P 1'
#
loop_
_entity.id
_entity.type
_entity.pdbx_description
1 polymer ?
#
loop_
_entity_poly.entity_id
_entity_poly.type
_entity_poly.pdbx_seq_one_letter_code
_entity_poly.pdbx_strand_id
1 'polypeptide(L)'
;MIMPMPIQRPWTYHAVAIILRLSRPLLFGSSGFGIHHLPSSYLAEVLAQFADMGANKTFTLKMKLAKKIKQNRPLPQWFRMKTDTKIRYNKFRRHWRRGKIGI
;
A
#
# COMPACT_ATOMS: atom_id res chain seq x y z
N MET A 1 9.87 -44.25 -18.11
CA MET A 1 10.86 -43.19 -18.42
C MET A 1 10.09 -41.88 -18.51
N ILE A 2 10.19 -41.04 -17.48
CA ILE A 2 9.47 -39.76 -17.41
C ILE A 2 10.48 -38.68 -17.81
N MET A 3 10.27 -38.02 -18.94
CA MET A 3 11.08 -36.85 -19.31
C MET A 3 10.48 -35.60 -18.66
N PRO A 4 11.26 -34.79 -17.92
CA PRO A 4 10.78 -33.50 -17.46
C PRO A 4 10.77 -32.49 -18.62
N MET A 5 9.61 -31.85 -18.82
CA MET A 5 9.48 -30.72 -19.74
C MET A 5 10.24 -29.48 -19.23
N PRO A 6 10.90 -28.70 -20.10
CA PRO A 6 11.56 -27.45 -19.70
C PRO A 6 10.56 -26.31 -19.48
N ILE A 7 10.65 -25.66 -18.33
CA ILE A 7 9.92 -24.44 -17.97
C ILE A 7 10.49 -23.28 -18.80
N GLN A 8 9.72 -22.80 -19.79
CA GLN A 8 10.03 -21.56 -20.49
C GLN A 8 9.69 -20.36 -19.57
N ARG A 9 10.70 -19.56 -19.19
CA ARG A 9 10.53 -18.29 -18.45
C ARG A 9 10.75 -17.11 -19.42
N PRO A 10 9.71 -16.40 -19.89
CA PRO A 10 9.87 -15.34 -20.88
C PRO A 10 9.88 -13.95 -20.20
N TRP A 11 10.98 -13.52 -19.59
CA TRP A 11 11.11 -12.14 -19.08
C TRP A 11 12.52 -11.54 -19.14
N THR A 12 13.31 -11.93 -20.14
CA THR A 12 14.52 -11.19 -20.52
C THR A 12 14.34 -10.75 -21.96
N TYR A 13 14.62 -9.48 -22.28
CA TYR A 13 14.58 -8.79 -23.59
C TYR A 13 13.70 -7.52 -23.72
N HIS A 14 13.20 -6.94 -22.62
CA HIS A 14 12.68 -5.56 -22.64
C HIS A 14 13.33 -4.59 -21.65
N ALA A 15 14.31 -5.05 -20.85
CA ALA A 15 14.91 -4.25 -19.78
C ALA A 15 16.22 -3.50 -20.16
N VAL A 16 16.66 -3.52 -21.43
CA VAL A 16 17.94 -2.89 -21.83
C VAL A 16 17.74 -1.74 -22.86
N ALA A 17 16.50 -1.42 -23.25
CA ALA A 17 16.24 -0.48 -24.35
C ALA A 17 15.56 0.86 -23.95
N ILE A 18 15.48 1.21 -22.65
CA ILE A 18 14.87 2.48 -22.20
C ILE A 18 15.84 3.37 -21.40
N ILE A 19 17.10 2.92 -21.16
CA ILE A 19 18.04 3.65 -20.27
C ILE A 19 19.10 4.49 -21.02
N LEU A 20 19.28 4.39 -22.34
CA LEU A 20 20.34 5.15 -23.04
C LEU A 20 19.92 5.71 -24.41
N ARG A 21 18.91 6.59 -24.43
CA ARG A 21 18.72 7.50 -25.56
C ARG A 21 18.00 8.78 -25.12
N LEU A 22 18.80 9.75 -24.67
CA LEU A 22 18.73 11.18 -25.02
C LEU A 22 19.56 11.99 -24.01
N SER A 23 20.88 11.85 -24.10
CA SER A 23 21.80 12.90 -23.67
C SER A 23 21.61 14.10 -24.61
N ARG A 24 20.89 15.12 -24.15
CA ARG A 24 20.91 16.46 -24.75
C ARG A 24 20.67 17.51 -23.66
N PRO A 25 21.71 18.18 -23.13
CA PRO A 25 21.53 19.33 -22.26
C PRO A 25 21.24 20.55 -23.14
N LEU A 26 20.00 21.04 -23.09
CA LEU A 26 19.69 22.39 -23.57
C LEU A 26 19.77 23.33 -22.36
N LEU A 27 20.85 24.11 -22.33
CA LEU A 27 21.01 25.26 -21.45
C LEU A 27 19.95 26.29 -21.85
N PHE A 28 18.96 26.52 -20.98
CA PHE A 28 18.07 27.68 -21.08
C PHE A 28 17.88 28.29 -19.70
N GLY A 29 18.40 29.52 -19.56
CA GLY A 29 17.75 30.62 -18.88
C GLY A 29 17.53 30.51 -17.38
N SER A 30 18.55 30.90 -16.60
CA SER A 30 18.38 31.43 -15.26
C SER A 30 17.68 32.80 -15.32
N SER A 31 16.40 32.87 -14.97
CA SER A 31 15.73 34.12 -14.59
C SER A 31 15.05 33.94 -13.23
N GLY A 32 15.34 34.89 -12.33
CA GLY A 32 15.16 34.76 -10.90
C GLY A 32 13.72 34.63 -10.43
N PHE A 33 13.47 33.57 -9.68
CA PHE A 33 12.63 33.60 -8.49
C PHE A 33 13.38 32.79 -7.44
N GLY A 34 13.92 33.47 -6.43
CA GLY A 34 14.74 32.86 -5.39
C GLY A 34 13.91 31.96 -4.50
N ILE A 35 13.80 30.68 -4.86
CA ILE A 35 13.47 29.63 -3.91
C ILE A 35 14.80 29.23 -3.29
N HIS A 36 15.05 29.68 -2.05
CA HIS A 36 16.11 29.12 -1.22
C HIS A 36 16.03 27.60 -1.30
N HIS A 37 17.11 26.95 -1.71
CA HIS A 37 17.22 25.50 -1.73
C HIS A 37 17.05 24.99 -0.29
N LEU A 38 15.82 24.66 0.10
CA LEU A 38 15.59 23.93 1.34
C LEU A 38 16.39 22.62 1.21
N PRO A 39 17.30 22.31 2.15
CA PRO A 39 18.11 21.10 2.06
C PRO A 39 17.19 19.89 1.91
N SER A 40 17.53 18.97 0.99
CA SER A 40 16.75 17.73 0.78
C SER A 40 16.57 16.89 2.06
N SER A 41 17.34 17.16 3.12
CA SER A 41 17.17 16.57 4.45
C SER A 41 15.89 17.02 5.15
N TYR A 42 15.40 18.25 4.94
CA TYR A 42 14.20 18.76 5.62
C TYR A 42 12.93 17.97 5.26
N LEU A 43 12.77 17.61 3.98
CA LEU A 43 11.65 16.73 3.58
C LEU A 43 11.79 15.34 4.17
N ALA A 44 13.02 14.81 4.30
CA ALA A 44 13.27 13.51 4.93
C ALA A 44 12.97 13.54 6.44
N GLU A 45 13.34 14.62 7.14
CA GLU A 45 13.10 14.84 8.56
C GLU A 45 11.60 15.00 8.87
N VAL A 46 10.88 15.80 8.08
CA VAL A 46 9.43 15.98 8.21
C VAL A 46 8.69 14.68 7.92
N LEU A 47 9.07 13.93 6.88
CA LEU A 47 8.48 12.62 6.57
C LEU A 47 8.80 11.58 7.65
N ALA A 48 9.99 11.60 8.24
CA ALA A 48 10.37 10.73 9.36
C ALA A 48 9.52 11.03 10.61
N GLN A 49 9.21 12.30 10.86
CA GLN A 49 8.38 12.72 11.99
C GLN A 49 6.94 12.19 11.89
N PHE A 50 6.36 12.17 10.69
CA PHE A 50 5.06 11.52 10.45
C PHE A 50 5.12 10.00 10.46
N ALA A 51 6.28 9.39 10.16
CA ALA A 51 6.46 7.94 10.21
C ALA A 51 6.45 7.40 11.66
N ASP A 52 7.03 8.13 12.61
CA ASP A 52 7.05 7.76 14.04
C ASP A 52 5.65 7.80 14.70
N MET A 53 4.79 8.73 14.26
CA MET A 53 3.39 8.81 14.70
C MET A 53 2.56 7.54 14.37
N GLY A 54 3.04 6.70 13.44
CA GLY A 54 2.38 5.44 13.10
C GLY A 54 2.57 4.35 14.16
N ALA A 55 3.67 4.36 14.91
CA ALA A 55 4.02 3.35 15.91
C ALA A 55 3.49 3.73 17.30
N ASN A 56 3.60 5.00 17.69
CA ASN A 56 3.14 5.50 18.98
C ASN A 56 1.62 5.75 18.98
N LYS A 57 0.85 4.89 19.66
CA LYS A 57 -0.62 4.94 19.71
C LYS A 57 -1.12 4.90 21.15
N THR A 58 -2.12 5.72 21.45
CA THR A 58 -2.84 5.68 22.73
C THR A 58 -3.57 4.34 22.93
N PHE A 59 -3.79 3.96 24.19
CA PHE A 59 -4.50 2.71 24.53
C PHE A 59 -5.91 2.66 23.92
N THR A 60 -6.66 3.77 23.98
CA THR A 60 -8.00 3.88 23.39
C THR A 60 -7.99 3.61 21.89
N LEU A 61 -7.01 4.15 21.16
CA LEU A 61 -6.86 3.89 19.73
C LEU A 61 -6.52 2.41 19.47
N LYS A 62 -5.59 1.83 20.24
CA LYS A 62 -5.24 0.40 20.15
C LYS A 62 -6.47 -0.49 20.36
N MET A 63 -7.31 -0.19 21.36
CA MET A 63 -8.54 -0.93 21.63
C MET A 63 -9.55 -0.83 20.47
N LYS A 64 -9.76 0.37 19.91
CA LYS A 64 -10.61 0.57 18.74
C LYS A 64 -10.09 -0.22 17.53
N LEU A 65 -8.78 -0.17 17.26
CA LEU A 65 -8.16 -0.93 16.16
C LEU A 65 -8.27 -2.44 16.37
N ALA A 66 -8.01 -2.93 17.58
CA ALA A 66 -8.17 -4.34 17.93
C ALA A 66 -9.61 -4.82 17.72
N LYS A 67 -10.62 -4.03 18.13
CA LYS A 67 -12.04 -4.33 17.87
C LYS A 67 -12.33 -4.40 16.37
N LYS A 68 -11.81 -3.47 15.57
CA LYS A 68 -12.00 -3.48 14.09
C LYS A 68 -11.33 -4.68 13.43
N ILE A 69 -10.17 -5.12 13.92
CA ILE A 69 -9.52 -6.38 13.47
C ILE A 69 -10.39 -7.57 13.84
N LYS A 70 -10.81 -7.67 15.11
CA LYS A 70 -11.70 -8.73 15.59
C LYS A 70 -13.03 -8.75 14.84
N GLN A 71 -13.52 -7.62 14.32
CA GLN A 71 -14.75 -7.58 13.53
C GLN A 71 -14.58 -8.11 12.10
N ASN A 72 -13.36 -8.16 11.58
CA ASN A 72 -13.06 -8.50 10.19
C ASN A 72 -13.00 -10.02 9.92
N ARG A 73 -14.02 -10.77 10.34
CA ARG A 73 -14.13 -12.23 10.14
C ARG A 73 -15.19 -12.61 9.09
N PRO A 74 -15.06 -13.77 8.42
CA PRO A 74 -16.13 -14.34 7.62
C PRO A 74 -17.29 -14.81 8.51
N LEU A 75 -18.48 -14.97 7.90
CA LEU A 75 -19.65 -15.52 8.58
C LEU A 75 -19.45 -17.04 8.79
N PRO A 76 -19.71 -17.61 9.98
CA PRO A 76 -19.59 -19.04 10.22
C PRO A 76 -20.55 -19.88 9.36
N GLN A 77 -20.12 -21.08 8.98
CA GLN A 77 -20.91 -21.94 8.09
C GLN A 77 -22.21 -22.43 8.73
N TRP A 78 -22.16 -22.87 9.99
CA TRP A 78 -23.36 -23.31 10.72
C TRP A 78 -24.44 -22.23 10.79
N PHE A 79 -24.05 -20.95 10.84
CA PHE A 79 -25.01 -19.85 10.84
C PHE A 79 -25.74 -19.74 9.50
N ARG A 80 -25.08 -20.03 8.37
CA ARG A 80 -25.71 -20.04 7.04
C ARG A 80 -26.72 -21.16 6.87
N MET A 81 -26.59 -22.22 7.67
CA MET A 81 -27.50 -23.37 7.67
C MET A 81 -28.71 -23.17 8.60
N LYS A 82 -28.74 -22.11 9.41
CA LYS A 82 -29.90 -21.81 10.26
C LYS A 82 -31.10 -21.37 9.42
N THR A 83 -32.23 -22.04 9.64
CA THR A 83 -33.54 -21.69 9.08
C THR A 83 -33.95 -20.27 9.46
N ASP A 84 -34.74 -19.62 8.61
CA ASP A 84 -35.28 -18.26 8.82
C ASP A 84 -34.26 -17.14 9.01
N THR A 85 -33.02 -17.32 8.51
CA THR A 85 -32.01 -16.26 8.49
C THR A 85 -31.71 -15.78 7.05
N LYS A 86 -31.85 -14.47 6.82
CA LYS A 86 -31.56 -13.83 5.51
C LYS A 86 -30.09 -13.43 5.34
N ILE A 87 -29.29 -13.48 6.41
CA ILE A 87 -27.90 -12.99 6.42
C ILE A 87 -26.97 -14.08 5.85
N ARG A 88 -26.30 -13.79 4.72
CA ARG A 88 -25.39 -14.74 4.05
C ARG A 88 -23.92 -14.32 4.09
N TYR A 89 -23.64 -13.04 4.28
CA TYR A 89 -22.29 -12.49 4.34
C TYR A 89 -22.18 -11.44 5.45
N ASN A 90 -20.95 -11.17 5.89
CA ASN A 90 -20.67 -10.11 6.85
C ASN A 90 -20.55 -8.76 6.11
N LYS A 91 -21.61 -7.96 6.12
CA LYS A 91 -21.64 -6.61 5.52
C LYS A 91 -20.56 -5.68 6.07
N PHE A 92 -20.13 -5.88 7.31
CA PHE A 92 -19.14 -5.05 7.99
C PHE A 92 -17.70 -5.57 7.85
N ARG A 93 -17.47 -6.57 6.99
CA ARG A 93 -16.12 -7.02 6.62
C ARG A 93 -15.43 -5.92 5.81
N ARG A 94 -14.13 -5.70 6.03
CA ARG A 94 -13.38 -4.59 5.42
C ARG A 94 -12.02 -5.05 4.91
N HIS A 95 -11.60 -4.52 3.77
CA HIS A 95 -10.22 -4.65 3.27
C HIS A 95 -9.45 -3.34 3.48
N TRP A 96 -8.21 -3.43 3.96
CA TRP A 96 -7.42 -2.27 4.38
C TRP A 96 -7.04 -1.32 3.23
N ARG A 97 -6.94 -1.83 1.99
CA ARG A 97 -6.70 -0.99 0.80
C ARG A 97 -7.95 -0.26 0.33
N ARG A 98 -9.15 -0.80 0.56
CA ARG A 98 -10.41 -0.31 -0.06
C ARG A 98 -11.21 0.62 0.84
N GLY A 99 -11.21 0.40 2.16
CA GLY A 99 -11.95 1.24 3.11
C GLY A 99 -11.09 1.65 4.30
N LYS A 100 -11.01 2.95 4.59
CA LYS A 100 -10.27 3.51 5.74
C LYS A 100 -11.12 3.47 7.01
N ILE A 101 -10.46 3.46 8.16
CA ILE A 101 -11.12 3.21 9.46
C ILE A 101 -11.81 4.45 10.01
N GLY A 102 -11.41 5.66 9.58
CA GLY A 102 -12.07 6.92 9.97
C GLY A 102 -12.15 7.08 11.49
N ILE A 103 -11.08 6.72 12.19
CA ILE A 103 -10.92 6.84 13.65
C ILE A 103 -9.67 7.65 13.90
#